data_AF-A0A9D9KXT3-F1
#
_entry.id   AF-A0A9D9KXT3-F1
#
_cell.length_a   1.000
_cell.length_b   1.000
_cell.length_c   1.000
_cell.angle_alpha   90.00
_cell.angle_beta   90.00
_cell.angle_gamma   90.00
#
_symmetry.space_group_name_H-M   'P 1'
#
loop_
_entity.id
_entity.type
_entity.pdbx_description
1 polymer ?
#
loop_
_entity_poly.entity_id
_entity_poly.type
_entity_poly.pdbx_seq_one_letter_code
_entity_poly.pdbx_strand_id
1 'polypeptide(L)'
;MKKKYKRIYVAVFLAMCTVPMLFYPFSKSGAALEKREPVKTPSLTADGMVNTDFSEECEAFLADRLPFRPAVLTAANAVKSGVFKSDAANVVTGRDGWIFCEASVADYMNTNALSDERLRSIAVSLSLLDENVTSKGGKFLFVPMPNKASVYSEFMPSRYRKANTNNLARLQGMLAANKVSYIDMLSLMNEKKSFGLYHKRDTHWNYYGALLGYYGITDAMGKKHKMYDDTDYVPKKIWRGDIDKMLYPFIGTRDYQYDLNISFEPFEFVIPSGVTDIAGQLETFMSDKEENDKRIATRKTSNL
;
A
#
# COMPACT_ATOMS: atom_id res chain seq x y z
N MET A 1 42.51 1.80 -23.91
CA MET A 1 41.47 2.84 -24.14
C MET A 1 42.08 4.14 -24.69
N LYS A 2 41.63 4.65 -25.84
CA LYS A 2 42.19 5.88 -26.47
C LYS A 2 42.01 7.12 -25.56
N LYS A 3 42.97 8.06 -25.52
CA LYS A 3 42.99 9.28 -24.66
C LYS A 3 41.67 10.08 -24.68
N LYS A 4 40.95 10.10 -25.81
CA LYS A 4 39.65 10.76 -25.97
C LYS A 4 38.57 10.18 -25.04
N TYR A 5 38.49 8.85 -24.89
CA TYR A 5 37.52 8.20 -24.01
C TYR A 5 37.77 8.50 -22.53
N LYS A 6 39.04 8.58 -22.12
CA LYS A 6 39.39 8.96 -20.74
C LYS A 6 38.93 10.38 -20.41
N ARG A 7 39.09 11.34 -21.33
CA ARG A 7 38.62 12.72 -21.15
C ARG A 7 37.10 12.81 -21.06
N ILE A 8 36.39 12.09 -21.93
CA ILE A 8 34.92 12.02 -21.89
C ILE A 8 34.45 11.43 -20.57
N TYR A 9 35.04 10.31 -20.14
CA TYR A 9 34.71 9.68 -18.86
C TYR A 9 34.89 10.65 -17.68
N VAL A 10 36.04 11.33 -17.60
CA VAL A 10 36.31 12.30 -16.52
C VAL A 10 35.32 13.46 -16.57
N ALA A 11 35.02 14.00 -17.75
CA ALA A 11 34.06 15.08 -17.89
C ALA A 11 32.64 14.67 -17.44
N VAL A 12 32.20 13.46 -17.82
CA VAL A 12 30.91 12.91 -17.40
C VAL A 12 30.87 12.68 -15.89
N PHE A 13 31.93 12.11 -15.32
CA PHE A 13 32.04 11.90 -13.87
C PHE A 13 31.98 13.21 -13.10
N LEU A 14 32.76 14.21 -13.50
CA LEU A 14 32.73 15.53 -12.88
C LEU A 14 31.34 16.17 -13.00
N ALA A 15 30.72 16.13 -14.19
CA ALA A 15 29.37 16.64 -14.38
C ALA A 15 28.35 15.92 -13.48
N MET A 16 28.45 14.61 -13.32
CA MET A 16 27.58 13.83 -12.43
C MET A 16 27.69 14.27 -10.96
N CYS A 17 28.87 14.70 -10.51
CA CYS A 17 29.08 15.21 -9.16
C CYS A 17 28.66 16.69 -9.01
N THR A 18 28.94 17.55 -9.99
CA THR A 18 28.76 19.00 -9.86
C THR A 18 27.36 19.48 -10.26
N VAL A 19 26.72 18.83 -11.25
CA VAL A 19 25.40 19.25 -11.73
C VAL A 19 24.33 19.17 -10.63
N PRO A 20 24.21 18.09 -9.83
CA PRO A 20 23.25 18.06 -8.73
C PRO A 20 23.45 19.22 -7.74
N MET A 21 24.68 19.63 -7.45
CA MET A 21 24.94 20.74 -6.53
C MET A 21 24.39 22.09 -7.05
N LEU A 22 24.44 22.33 -8.37
CA LEU A 22 23.88 23.55 -8.97
C LEU A 22 22.36 23.65 -8.84
N PHE A 23 21.67 22.51 -8.78
CA PHE A 23 20.21 22.45 -8.66
C PHE A 23 19.72 22.29 -7.21
N TYR A 24 20.63 22.20 -6.24
CA TYR A 24 20.30 22.01 -4.83
C TYR A 24 19.32 23.08 -4.28
N PRO A 25 19.45 24.38 -4.62
CA PRO A 25 18.51 25.41 -4.14
C PRO A 25 17.04 25.19 -4.58
N PHE A 26 16.81 24.42 -5.63
CA PHE A 26 15.47 24.11 -6.14
C PHE A 26 14.95 22.76 -5.65
N SER A 27 15.74 22.05 -4.84
CA SER A 27 15.41 20.71 -4.40
C SER A 27 14.40 20.70 -3.25
N LYS A 28 13.48 19.74 -3.31
CA LYS A 28 12.52 19.46 -2.24
C LYS A 28 12.92 18.16 -1.56
N SER A 29 12.46 17.98 -0.32
CA SER A 29 12.64 16.72 0.40
C SER A 29 11.98 15.56 -0.36
N GLY A 30 12.68 14.42 -0.45
CA GLY A 30 12.14 13.18 -1.01
C GLY A 30 11.13 12.49 -0.09
N ALA A 31 10.93 12.99 1.13
CA ALA A 31 10.13 12.38 2.18
C ALA A 31 8.66 12.12 1.79
N ALA A 32 8.01 13.08 1.13
CA ALA A 32 6.62 12.94 0.68
C ALA A 32 6.45 11.78 -0.33
N LEU A 33 7.44 11.59 -1.19
CA LEU A 33 7.45 10.54 -2.21
C LEU A 33 7.74 9.15 -1.61
N GLU A 34 8.56 9.11 -0.58
CA GLU A 34 8.96 7.89 0.15
C GLU A 34 8.01 7.56 1.33
N LYS A 35 6.96 8.37 1.56
CA LYS A 35 6.03 8.28 2.71
C LYS A 35 6.75 8.17 4.06
N ARG A 36 7.76 9.03 4.25
CA ARG A 36 8.49 9.16 5.53
C ARG A 36 8.50 10.61 5.98
N GLU A 37 8.95 10.83 7.22
CA GLU A 37 9.21 12.17 7.72
C GLU A 37 10.43 12.81 7.01
N PRO A 38 10.38 14.12 6.71
CA PRO A 38 11.52 14.83 6.17
C PRO A 38 12.64 14.91 7.21
N VAL A 39 13.87 14.79 6.73
CA VAL A 39 15.03 14.97 7.62
C VAL A 39 15.05 16.43 8.05
N LYS A 40 15.12 16.63 9.37
CA LYS A 40 15.18 17.96 10.00
C LYS A 40 16.45 18.70 9.56
N THR A 41 16.38 20.02 9.55
CA THR A 41 17.57 20.84 9.28
C THR A 41 18.59 20.62 10.40
N PRO A 42 19.85 20.29 10.07
CA PRO A 42 20.89 20.07 11.07
C PRO A 42 21.19 21.36 11.84
N SER A 43 21.50 21.23 13.13
CA SER A 43 21.86 22.36 14.00
C SER A 43 23.30 22.24 14.48
N LEU A 44 24.04 23.35 14.44
CA LEU A 44 25.42 23.42 14.97
C LEU A 44 25.47 23.20 16.49
N THR A 45 24.36 23.42 17.17
CA THR A 45 24.22 23.22 18.61
C THR A 45 23.06 22.30 18.96
N ALA A 46 23.31 21.42 19.93
CA ALA A 46 22.33 20.55 20.55
C ALA A 46 22.46 20.74 22.07
N ASP A 47 21.35 21.03 22.76
CA ASP A 47 21.31 21.23 24.22
C ASP A 47 22.36 22.21 24.78
N GLY A 48 22.64 23.29 24.03
CA GLY A 48 23.59 24.34 24.42
C GLY A 48 25.07 23.96 24.24
N MET A 49 25.36 22.77 23.71
CA MET A 49 26.71 22.31 23.36
C MET A 49 26.88 22.18 21.84
N VAL A 50 28.12 22.05 21.38
CA VAL A 50 28.42 21.73 19.98
C VAL A 50 27.82 20.37 19.64
N ASN A 51 27.02 20.32 18.58
CA ASN A 51 26.41 19.07 18.13
C ASN A 51 27.49 18.14 17.52
N THR A 52 27.75 17.01 18.18
CA THR A 52 28.70 15.99 17.69
C THR A 52 28.19 15.26 16.45
N ASP A 53 26.87 15.23 16.27
CA ASP A 53 26.19 14.49 15.21
C ASP A 53 25.91 15.37 13.99
N PHE A 54 26.31 16.65 14.03
CA PHE A 54 26.07 17.62 12.96
C PHE A 54 26.49 17.12 11.58
N SER A 55 27.63 16.41 11.49
CA SER A 55 28.10 15.88 10.20
C SER A 55 27.16 14.81 9.63
N GLU A 56 26.66 13.91 10.46
CA GLU A 56 25.73 12.85 10.07
C GLU A 56 24.36 13.44 9.72
N GLU A 57 23.87 14.38 10.52
CA GLU A 57 22.62 15.10 10.25
C GLU A 57 22.71 15.92 8.95
N CYS A 58 23.85 16.57 8.69
CA CYS A 58 24.12 17.26 7.43
C CYS A 58 24.09 16.31 6.24
N GLU A 59 24.75 15.17 6.33
CA GLU A 59 24.76 14.17 5.27
C GLU A 59 23.33 13.67 4.99
N ALA A 60 22.57 13.33 6.03
CA ALA A 60 21.19 12.88 5.91
C ALA A 60 20.29 13.98 5.29
N PHE A 61 20.46 15.24 5.71
CA PHE A 61 19.70 16.37 5.19
C PHE A 61 19.98 16.64 3.70
N LEU A 62 21.26 16.59 3.29
CA LEU A 62 21.68 16.75 1.91
C LEU A 62 21.17 15.59 1.04
N ALA A 63 21.28 14.36 1.53
CA ALA A 63 20.82 13.16 0.84
C ALA A 63 19.29 13.15 0.65
N ASP A 64 18.54 13.65 1.64
CA ASP A 64 17.08 13.80 1.59
C ASP A 64 16.62 14.77 0.49
N ARG A 65 17.44 15.78 0.21
CA ARG A 65 17.18 16.85 -0.76
C ARG A 65 18.09 16.76 -1.98
N LEU A 66 18.61 15.58 -2.32
CA LEU A 66 19.43 15.43 -3.51
C LEU A 66 18.60 15.72 -4.79
N PRO A 67 18.99 16.67 -5.64
CA PRO A 67 18.28 16.93 -6.90
C PRO A 67 18.24 15.70 -7.78
N PHE A 68 17.14 15.56 -8.53
CA PHE A 68 16.91 14.41 -9.42
C PHE A 68 16.84 13.05 -8.71
N ARG A 69 16.78 13.01 -7.36
CA ARG A 69 16.66 11.76 -6.58
C ARG A 69 15.57 10.82 -7.11
N PRO A 70 14.33 11.27 -7.44
CA PRO A 70 13.33 10.38 -8.03
C PRO A 70 13.80 9.72 -9.34
N ALA A 71 14.48 10.46 -10.21
CA ALA A 71 14.99 9.95 -11.48
C ALA A 71 16.14 8.95 -11.28
N VAL A 72 17.08 9.26 -10.38
CA VAL A 72 18.20 8.37 -10.04
C VAL A 72 17.72 7.07 -9.40
N LEU A 73 16.80 7.16 -8.43
CA LEU A 73 16.18 5.99 -7.80
C LEU A 73 15.43 5.14 -8.83
N THR A 74 14.64 5.78 -9.69
CA THR A 74 13.92 5.08 -10.77
C THR A 74 14.89 4.35 -11.70
N ALA A 75 15.99 4.99 -12.11
CA ALA A 75 16.99 4.38 -12.98
C ALA A 75 17.70 3.20 -12.29
N ALA A 76 18.12 3.38 -11.03
CA ALA A 76 18.75 2.33 -10.24
C ALA A 76 17.81 1.12 -10.03
N ASN A 77 16.55 1.39 -9.71
CA ASN A 77 15.53 0.36 -9.52
C ASN A 77 15.16 -0.32 -10.84
N ALA A 78 15.15 0.39 -11.97
CA ALA A 78 14.93 -0.20 -13.29
C ALA A 78 16.05 -1.17 -13.68
N VAL A 79 17.29 -0.88 -13.31
CA VAL A 79 18.41 -1.83 -13.47
C VAL A 79 18.21 -3.04 -12.55
N LYS A 80 17.94 -2.84 -11.26
CA LYS A 80 17.70 -3.94 -10.29
C LYS A 80 16.55 -4.86 -10.71
N SER A 81 15.36 -4.30 -10.90
CA SER A 81 14.15 -5.07 -11.24
C SER A 81 14.12 -5.53 -12.70
N GLY A 82 14.62 -4.73 -13.64
CA GLY A 82 14.57 -5.02 -15.07
C GLY A 82 15.65 -5.98 -15.53
N VAL A 83 16.91 -5.70 -15.16
CA VAL A 83 18.10 -6.48 -15.58
C VAL A 83 18.35 -7.63 -14.62
N PHE A 84 18.43 -7.36 -13.31
CA PHE A 84 18.79 -8.37 -12.32
C PHE A 84 17.60 -9.16 -11.77
N LYS A 85 16.36 -8.76 -12.09
CA LYS A 85 15.12 -9.34 -11.56
C LYS A 85 15.12 -9.43 -10.02
N SER A 86 15.81 -8.49 -9.38
CA SER A 86 15.91 -8.41 -7.92
C SER A 86 14.86 -7.48 -7.34
N ASP A 87 14.63 -7.62 -6.04
CA ASP A 87 13.74 -6.72 -5.30
C ASP A 87 14.42 -5.38 -5.07
N ALA A 88 13.60 -4.34 -5.00
CA ALA A 88 14.06 -2.99 -4.77
C ALA A 88 12.96 -2.18 -4.11
N ALA A 89 13.34 -1.24 -3.24
CA ALA A 89 12.42 -0.30 -2.60
C ALA A 89 11.20 -0.97 -1.93
N ASN A 90 11.41 -2.08 -1.20
CA ASN A 90 10.36 -2.88 -0.56
C ASN A 90 9.33 -3.49 -1.52
N VAL A 91 9.73 -3.68 -2.77
CA VAL A 91 8.89 -4.22 -3.83
C VAL A 91 9.51 -5.48 -4.42
N VAL A 92 8.68 -6.52 -4.48
CA VAL A 92 8.99 -7.76 -5.18
C VAL A 92 8.65 -7.64 -6.66
N THR A 93 9.65 -7.90 -7.51
CA THR A 93 9.45 -7.92 -8.96
C THR A 93 8.88 -9.27 -9.41
N GLY A 94 7.60 -9.27 -9.78
CA GLY A 94 6.89 -10.45 -10.30
C GLY A 94 6.94 -10.60 -11.81
N ARG A 95 6.10 -11.49 -12.33
CA ARG A 95 5.92 -11.78 -13.77
C ARG A 95 4.79 -10.92 -14.36
N ASP A 96 4.80 -10.76 -15.69
CA ASP A 96 3.73 -10.10 -16.46
C ASP A 96 3.31 -8.70 -15.97
N GLY A 97 4.30 -7.95 -15.49
CA GLY A 97 4.17 -6.58 -15.00
C GLY A 97 3.64 -6.46 -13.57
N TRP A 98 3.36 -7.59 -12.90
CA TRP A 98 2.97 -7.62 -11.49
C TRP A 98 4.15 -7.31 -10.58
N ILE A 99 3.88 -6.53 -9.55
CA ILE A 99 4.81 -6.27 -8.46
C ILE A 99 4.08 -6.48 -7.13
N PHE A 100 4.79 -6.87 -6.08
CA PHE A 100 4.18 -7.20 -4.78
C PHE A 100 4.88 -6.45 -3.64
N CYS A 101 4.19 -6.26 -2.53
CA CYS A 101 4.79 -5.67 -1.33
C CYS A 101 5.71 -6.69 -0.65
N GLU A 102 6.96 -6.33 -0.40
CA GLU A 102 7.93 -7.20 0.29
C GLU A 102 7.42 -7.65 1.67
N ALA A 103 6.70 -6.80 2.40
CA ALA A 103 6.14 -7.14 3.71
C ALA A 103 5.19 -8.36 3.68
N SER A 104 4.57 -8.65 2.52
CA SER A 104 3.69 -9.83 2.36
C SER A 104 4.45 -11.14 2.09
N VAL A 105 5.75 -11.07 1.79
CA VAL A 105 6.56 -12.25 1.43
C VAL A 105 6.69 -13.21 2.59
N ALA A 106 6.87 -12.70 3.81
CA ALA A 106 7.02 -13.54 4.99
C ALA A 106 5.76 -14.38 5.24
N ASP A 107 4.57 -13.79 5.08
CA ASP A 107 3.28 -14.50 5.16
C ASP A 107 3.09 -15.48 4.00
N TYR A 108 3.45 -15.08 2.77
CA TYR A 108 3.39 -15.94 1.59
C TYR A 108 4.24 -17.21 1.71
N MET A 109 5.44 -17.09 2.30
CA MET A 109 6.36 -18.20 2.57
C MET A 109 6.16 -18.83 3.95
N ASN A 110 5.26 -18.27 4.76
CA ASN A 110 5.04 -18.65 6.16
C ASN A 110 6.31 -18.63 7.04
N THR A 111 7.26 -17.72 6.77
CA THR A 111 8.46 -17.53 7.62
C THR A 111 8.18 -16.72 8.87
N ASN A 112 7.02 -16.04 8.94
CA ASN A 112 6.48 -15.37 10.11
C ASN A 112 5.35 -16.17 10.78
N ALA A 113 5.43 -17.50 10.74
CA ALA A 113 4.41 -18.38 11.30
C ALA A 113 4.15 -18.05 12.78
N LEU A 114 2.89 -17.84 13.12
CA LEU A 114 2.45 -17.64 14.49
C LEU A 114 2.39 -18.98 15.24
N SER A 115 2.66 -18.94 16.55
CA SER A 115 2.43 -20.12 17.41
C SER A 115 0.93 -20.40 17.54
N ASP A 116 0.58 -21.64 17.88
CA ASP A 116 -0.82 -22.01 18.12
C ASP A 116 -1.44 -21.21 19.27
N GLU A 117 -0.63 -20.88 20.28
CA GLU A 117 -1.06 -20.00 21.38
C GLU A 117 -1.43 -18.61 20.87
N ARG A 118 -0.61 -18.00 20.01
CA ARG A 118 -0.89 -16.67 19.43
C ARG A 118 -2.15 -16.71 18.55
N LEU A 119 -2.30 -17.74 17.72
CA LEU A 119 -3.50 -17.92 16.89
C LEU A 119 -4.76 -18.10 17.76
N ARG A 120 -4.67 -18.90 18.83
CA ARG A 120 -5.75 -19.06 19.79
C ARG A 120 -6.08 -17.75 20.48
N SER A 121 -5.09 -16.97 20.91
CA SER A 121 -5.33 -15.64 21.51
C SER A 121 -6.07 -14.71 20.55
N ILE A 122 -5.69 -14.68 19.27
CA ILE A 122 -6.41 -13.87 18.25
C ILE A 122 -7.87 -14.33 18.14
N ALA A 123 -8.11 -15.63 18.02
CA ALA A 123 -9.47 -16.16 17.91
C ALA A 123 -10.32 -15.88 19.14
N VAL A 124 -9.76 -16.03 20.35
CA VAL A 124 -10.44 -15.70 21.61
C VAL A 124 -10.75 -14.21 21.70
N SER A 125 -9.80 -13.33 21.35
CA SER A 125 -10.05 -11.89 21.34
C SER A 125 -11.16 -11.51 20.37
N LEU A 126 -11.21 -12.11 19.19
CA LEU A 126 -12.29 -11.88 18.22
C LEU A 126 -13.63 -12.44 18.71
N SER A 127 -13.63 -13.58 19.41
CA SER A 127 -14.84 -14.13 20.05
C SER A 127 -15.41 -13.20 21.10
N LEU A 128 -14.55 -12.63 21.96
CA LEU A 128 -14.98 -11.66 22.97
C LEU A 128 -15.54 -10.37 22.34
N LEU A 129 -14.98 -9.94 21.20
CA LEU A 129 -15.52 -8.83 20.43
C LEU A 129 -16.88 -9.17 19.82
N ASP A 130 -17.02 -10.36 19.22
CA ASP A 130 -18.29 -10.86 18.67
C ASP A 130 -19.39 -10.91 19.76
N GLU A 131 -19.10 -11.52 20.91
CA GLU A 131 -20.00 -11.59 22.06
C GLU A 131 -20.40 -10.20 22.59
N ASN A 132 -19.44 -9.26 22.70
CA ASN A 132 -19.73 -7.92 23.16
C ASN A 132 -20.58 -7.11 22.16
N VAL A 133 -20.39 -7.29 20.85
CA VAL A 133 -21.20 -6.63 19.83
C VAL A 133 -22.61 -7.24 19.79
N THR A 134 -22.71 -8.57 19.82
CA THR A 134 -23.98 -9.31 19.72
C THR A 134 -24.85 -9.15 20.98
N SER A 135 -24.25 -9.11 22.17
CA SER A 135 -24.98 -8.82 23.43
C SER A 135 -25.61 -7.42 23.45
N LYS A 136 -25.16 -6.50 22.59
CA LYS A 136 -25.72 -5.16 22.41
C LYS A 136 -26.67 -5.06 21.20
N GLY A 137 -27.07 -6.19 20.63
CA GLY A 137 -27.96 -6.27 19.47
C GLY A 137 -27.27 -5.99 18.12
N GLY A 138 -25.95 -5.87 18.10
CA GLY A 138 -25.17 -5.72 16.87
C GLY A 138 -24.92 -7.04 16.14
N LYS A 139 -24.37 -6.94 14.93
CA LYS A 139 -23.80 -8.09 14.21
C LYS A 139 -22.30 -7.88 14.05
N PHE A 140 -21.52 -8.94 14.30
CA PHE A 140 -20.09 -8.93 14.09
C PHE A 140 -19.73 -9.85 12.92
N LEU A 141 -18.75 -9.43 12.12
CA LEU A 141 -18.15 -10.25 11.07
C LEU A 141 -16.67 -9.87 10.96
N PHE A 142 -15.79 -10.85 11.15
CA PHE A 142 -14.38 -10.69 10.88
C PHE A 142 -14.09 -10.94 9.40
N VAL A 143 -13.46 -9.97 8.74
CA VAL A 143 -13.18 -10.00 7.30
C VAL A 143 -11.66 -9.98 7.08
N PRO A 144 -10.98 -11.13 7.12
CA PRO A 144 -9.56 -11.19 6.82
C PRO A 144 -9.33 -10.98 5.32
N MET A 145 -8.81 -9.81 4.94
CA MET A 145 -8.54 -9.51 3.53
C MET A 145 -7.25 -10.20 3.07
N PRO A 146 -7.26 -10.99 1.98
CA PRO A 146 -6.08 -11.73 1.55
C PRO A 146 -5.01 -10.80 0.99
N ASN A 147 -3.75 -11.17 1.23
CA ASN A 147 -2.62 -10.56 0.55
C ASN A 147 -2.70 -10.80 -0.96
N LYS A 148 -2.32 -9.79 -1.77
CA LYS A 148 -2.27 -9.90 -3.24
C LYS A 148 -1.43 -11.09 -3.71
N ALA A 149 -0.31 -11.37 -3.04
CA ALA A 149 0.55 -12.51 -3.32
C ALA A 149 -0.14 -13.87 -3.09
N SER A 150 -1.13 -13.94 -2.19
CA SER A 150 -1.89 -15.17 -1.91
C SER A 150 -2.90 -15.49 -3.01
N VAL A 151 -3.54 -14.46 -3.58
CA VAL A 151 -4.52 -14.57 -4.69
C VAL A 151 -3.82 -14.79 -6.04
N TYR A 152 -2.77 -14.01 -6.29
CA TYR A 152 -2.04 -13.97 -7.57
C TYR A 152 -0.65 -14.62 -7.49
N SER A 153 -0.58 -15.76 -6.80
CA SER A 153 0.68 -16.49 -6.58
C SER A 153 1.37 -16.92 -7.89
N GLU A 154 0.61 -17.10 -8.97
CA GLU A 154 1.13 -17.38 -10.30
C GLU A 154 2.04 -16.27 -10.84
N PHE A 155 1.93 -15.03 -10.38
CA PHE A 155 2.80 -13.95 -10.83
C PHE A 155 3.99 -13.70 -9.88
N MET A 156 4.08 -14.39 -8.75
CA MET A 156 5.25 -14.35 -7.88
C MET A 156 6.47 -14.98 -8.60
N PRO A 157 7.69 -14.45 -8.38
CA PRO A 157 8.90 -15.03 -8.96
C PRO A 157 9.21 -16.37 -8.28
N SER A 158 9.74 -17.33 -9.04
CA SER A 158 9.97 -18.71 -8.60
C SER A 158 10.91 -18.87 -7.40
N ARG A 159 11.71 -17.84 -7.09
CA ARG A 159 12.58 -17.81 -5.90
C ARG A 159 11.82 -17.68 -4.58
N TYR A 160 10.55 -17.27 -4.63
CA TYR A 160 9.66 -17.28 -3.46
C TYR A 160 8.71 -18.46 -3.54
N ARG A 161 8.81 -19.38 -2.58
CA ARG A 161 7.98 -20.58 -2.52
C ARG A 161 6.76 -20.32 -1.66
N LYS A 162 5.56 -20.49 -2.24
CA LYS A 162 4.31 -20.42 -1.49
C LYS A 162 4.30 -21.53 -0.43
N ALA A 163 3.97 -21.18 0.80
CA ALA A 163 3.71 -22.19 1.82
C ALA A 163 2.38 -22.90 1.53
N ASN A 164 2.31 -24.20 1.81
CA ASN A 164 1.07 -24.97 1.70
C ASN A 164 0.01 -24.47 2.71
N THR A 165 0.47 -24.03 3.87
CA THR A 165 -0.35 -23.52 4.97
C THR A 165 0.28 -22.24 5.50
N ASN A 166 -0.52 -21.19 5.69
CA ASN A 166 -0.10 -19.91 6.27
C ASN A 166 -0.90 -19.58 7.53
N ASN A 167 -0.61 -18.43 8.12
CA ASN A 167 -1.29 -17.95 9.33
C ASN A 167 -2.81 -17.83 9.14
N LEU A 168 -3.28 -17.31 8.00
CA LEU A 168 -4.70 -17.17 7.72
C LEU A 168 -5.43 -18.51 7.68
N ALA A 169 -4.89 -19.49 6.95
CA ALA A 169 -5.47 -20.84 6.87
C ALA A 169 -5.55 -21.52 8.24
N ARG A 170 -4.51 -21.35 9.09
CA ARG A 170 -4.52 -21.88 10.47
C ARG A 170 -5.48 -21.12 11.38
N LEU A 171 -5.62 -19.81 11.20
CA LEU A 171 -6.52 -18.97 11.98
C LEU A 171 -7.98 -19.34 11.72
N GLN A 172 -8.38 -19.63 10.47
CA GLN A 172 -9.75 -20.00 10.11
C GLN A 172 -10.29 -21.18 10.94
N GLY A 173 -9.46 -22.21 11.19
CA GLY A 173 -9.84 -23.33 12.05
C GLY A 173 -10.09 -22.90 13.51
N MET A 174 -9.29 -21.99 14.03
CA MET A 174 -9.46 -21.46 15.39
C MET A 174 -10.67 -20.53 15.50
N LEU A 175 -10.95 -19.71 14.47
CA LEU A 175 -12.16 -18.88 14.41
C LEU A 175 -13.43 -19.74 14.45
N ALA A 176 -13.48 -20.80 13.64
CA ALA A 176 -14.60 -21.73 13.63
C ALA A 176 -14.79 -22.43 14.99
N ALA A 177 -13.71 -22.91 15.61
CA ALA A 177 -13.76 -23.54 16.93
C ALA A 177 -14.27 -22.60 18.04
N ASN A 178 -14.00 -21.30 17.93
CA ASN A 178 -14.48 -20.26 18.85
C ASN A 178 -15.78 -19.61 18.41
N LYS A 179 -16.48 -20.14 17.39
CA LYS A 179 -17.76 -19.63 16.86
C LYS A 179 -17.71 -18.15 16.44
N VAL A 180 -16.53 -17.66 16.06
CA VAL A 180 -16.38 -16.30 15.54
C VAL A 180 -17.00 -16.25 14.15
N SER A 181 -17.89 -15.29 13.91
CA SER A 181 -18.42 -15.04 12.57
C SER A 181 -17.33 -14.47 11.66
N TYR A 182 -16.99 -15.16 10.57
CA TYR A 182 -15.99 -14.67 9.60
C TYR A 182 -16.34 -15.06 8.16
N ILE A 183 -15.71 -14.40 7.20
CA ILE A 183 -15.80 -14.72 5.76
C ILE A 183 -14.45 -15.19 5.21
N ASP A 184 -14.47 -16.25 4.41
CA ASP A 184 -13.30 -16.72 3.65
C ASP A 184 -13.11 -15.92 2.34
N MET A 185 -12.59 -14.70 2.49
CA MET A 185 -12.32 -13.81 1.35
C MET A 185 -11.26 -14.36 0.39
N LEU A 186 -10.33 -15.18 0.87
CA LEU A 186 -9.30 -15.77 0.02
C LEU A 186 -9.91 -16.75 -0.98
N SER A 187 -10.80 -17.62 -0.51
CA SER A 187 -11.53 -18.55 -1.38
C SER A 187 -12.40 -17.79 -2.40
N LEU A 188 -13.20 -16.82 -1.94
CA LEU A 188 -14.05 -15.99 -2.80
C LEU A 188 -13.24 -15.27 -3.90
N MET A 189 -12.12 -14.65 -3.53
CA MET A 189 -11.28 -13.95 -4.50
C MET A 189 -10.56 -14.89 -5.45
N ASN A 190 -10.13 -16.07 -5.00
CA ASN A 190 -9.51 -17.06 -5.88
C ASN A 190 -10.47 -17.58 -6.95
N GLU A 191 -11.75 -17.73 -6.63
CA GLU A 191 -12.77 -18.16 -7.59
C GLU A 191 -12.97 -17.14 -8.71
N LYS A 192 -12.89 -15.84 -8.39
CA LYS A 192 -13.15 -14.73 -9.32
C LYS A 192 -11.87 -14.03 -9.82
N LYS A 193 -10.68 -14.54 -9.52
CA LYS A 193 -9.42 -13.83 -9.85
C LYS A 193 -9.17 -13.61 -11.33
N SER A 194 -9.82 -14.38 -12.21
CA SER A 194 -9.74 -14.21 -13.67
C SER A 194 -10.23 -12.83 -14.13
N PHE A 195 -11.10 -12.18 -13.36
CA PHE A 195 -11.56 -10.81 -13.64
C PHE A 195 -10.51 -9.73 -13.32
N GLY A 196 -9.38 -10.09 -12.69
CA GLY A 196 -8.34 -9.12 -12.33
C GLY A 196 -8.81 -8.21 -11.20
N LEU A 197 -8.86 -8.74 -9.99
CA LEU A 197 -9.38 -8.10 -8.76
C LEU A 197 -8.41 -7.12 -8.10
N TYR A 198 -7.13 -7.15 -8.45
CA TYR A 198 -6.10 -6.25 -7.89
C TYR A 198 -5.38 -5.50 -8.98
N HIS A 199 -4.92 -4.29 -8.64
CA HIS A 199 -3.96 -3.60 -9.48
C HIS A 199 -2.63 -4.38 -9.47
N LYS A 200 -2.02 -4.53 -10.64
CA LYS A 200 -0.70 -5.13 -10.80
C LYS A 200 0.37 -4.37 -10.03
N ARG A 201 0.22 -3.05 -9.94
CA ARG A 201 1.25 -2.12 -9.44
C ARG A 201 0.87 -1.35 -8.16
N ASP A 202 -0.18 -1.80 -7.48
CA ASP A 202 -0.62 -1.32 -6.17
C ASP A 202 -0.75 -2.49 -5.18
N THR A 203 -0.69 -2.23 -3.87
CA THR A 203 -0.97 -3.27 -2.86
C THR A 203 -2.46 -3.63 -2.75
N HIS A 204 -3.36 -2.74 -3.16
CA HIS A 204 -4.80 -2.85 -2.98
C HIS A 204 -5.49 -3.50 -4.19
N TRP A 205 -6.68 -4.00 -3.91
CA TRP A 205 -7.66 -4.36 -4.93
C TRP A 205 -8.04 -3.16 -5.81
N ASN A 206 -8.59 -3.44 -6.98
CA ASN A 206 -9.28 -2.43 -7.79
C ASN A 206 -10.79 -2.43 -7.46
N TYR A 207 -11.57 -1.60 -8.14
CA TYR A 207 -13.02 -1.53 -7.85
C TYR A 207 -13.78 -2.81 -8.13
N TYR A 208 -13.29 -3.68 -9.00
CA TYR A 208 -13.87 -5.03 -9.15
C TYR A 208 -13.62 -5.91 -7.93
N GLY A 209 -12.39 -5.93 -7.43
CA GLY A 209 -12.09 -6.65 -6.19
C GLY A 209 -12.89 -6.10 -5.01
N ALA A 210 -13.03 -4.76 -4.92
CA ALA A 210 -13.83 -4.12 -3.89
C ALA A 210 -15.33 -4.46 -4.01
N LEU A 211 -15.87 -4.53 -5.23
CA LEU A 211 -17.25 -4.95 -5.49
C LEU A 211 -17.49 -6.39 -5.04
N LEU A 212 -16.56 -7.30 -5.34
CA LEU A 212 -16.64 -8.68 -4.88
C LEU A 212 -16.58 -8.75 -3.34
N GLY A 213 -15.75 -7.92 -2.72
CA GLY A 213 -15.70 -7.80 -1.26
C GLY A 213 -17.00 -7.28 -0.67
N TYR A 214 -17.63 -6.29 -1.32
CA TYR A 214 -18.95 -5.81 -0.94
C TYR A 214 -19.96 -6.96 -0.93
N TYR A 215 -20.10 -7.72 -2.02
CA TYR A 215 -21.01 -8.87 -2.09
C TYR A 215 -20.75 -9.88 -0.97
N GLY A 216 -19.49 -10.33 -0.83
CA GLY A 216 -19.13 -11.30 0.19
C GLY A 216 -19.50 -10.83 1.61
N ILE A 217 -19.17 -9.58 1.94
CA ILE A 217 -19.46 -9.02 3.27
C ILE A 217 -20.97 -8.91 3.50
N THR A 218 -21.73 -8.39 2.54
CA THR A 218 -23.17 -8.20 2.69
C THR A 218 -23.94 -9.52 2.75
N ASP A 219 -23.54 -10.51 1.95
CA ASP A 219 -24.09 -11.86 1.97
C ASP A 219 -23.80 -12.54 3.31
N ALA A 220 -22.56 -12.49 3.79
CA ALA A 220 -22.18 -13.06 5.09
C ALA A 220 -22.93 -12.39 6.26
N MET A 221 -23.30 -11.11 6.13
CA MET A 221 -24.13 -10.39 7.09
C MET A 221 -25.64 -10.68 6.97
N GLY A 222 -26.05 -11.43 5.94
CA GLY A 222 -27.46 -11.70 5.61
C GLY A 222 -28.22 -10.41 5.27
N LYS A 223 -27.56 -9.45 4.62
CA LYS A 223 -28.15 -8.16 4.26
C LYS A 223 -28.48 -8.16 2.78
N LYS A 224 -29.72 -7.78 2.42
CA LYS A 224 -30.06 -7.51 1.03
C LYS A 224 -29.20 -6.38 0.51
N HIS A 225 -28.65 -6.55 -0.68
CA HIS A 225 -27.78 -5.58 -1.31
C HIS A 225 -28.04 -5.53 -2.81
N LYS A 226 -27.59 -4.46 -3.47
CA LYS A 226 -27.73 -4.33 -4.91
C LYS A 226 -26.66 -5.18 -5.59
N MET A 227 -27.04 -5.86 -6.67
CA MET A 227 -26.10 -6.50 -7.58
C MET A 227 -25.76 -5.51 -8.70
N TYR A 228 -24.55 -5.63 -9.23
CA TYR A 228 -23.97 -4.79 -10.27
C TYR A 228 -23.34 -5.63 -11.39
N ASP A 229 -23.68 -6.92 -11.46
CA ASP A 229 -23.14 -7.87 -12.44
C ASP A 229 -23.43 -7.43 -13.88
N ASP A 230 -24.58 -6.80 -14.11
CA ASP A 230 -25.03 -6.26 -15.41
C ASP A 230 -24.64 -4.79 -15.62
N THR A 231 -23.83 -4.21 -14.72
CA THR A 231 -23.42 -2.81 -14.84
C THR A 231 -22.22 -2.68 -15.76
N ASP A 232 -22.34 -1.82 -16.77
CA ASP A 232 -21.22 -1.46 -17.63
C ASP A 232 -20.06 -0.87 -16.81
N TYR A 233 -18.86 -1.26 -17.21
CA TYR A 233 -17.61 -0.77 -16.63
C TYR A 233 -16.73 -0.17 -17.71
N VAL A 234 -16.01 0.87 -17.33
CA VAL A 234 -15.04 1.51 -18.23
C VAL A 234 -13.63 1.27 -17.67
N PRO A 235 -12.81 0.42 -18.30
CA PRO A 235 -11.41 0.28 -17.92
C PRO A 235 -10.66 1.56 -18.29
N LYS A 236 -10.10 2.24 -17.29
CA LYS A 236 -9.30 3.47 -17.47
C LYS A 236 -7.90 3.27 -16.92
N LYS A 237 -6.89 3.54 -17.73
CA LYS A 237 -5.48 3.43 -17.33
C LYS A 237 -5.01 4.68 -16.57
N ILE A 238 -5.62 4.93 -15.42
CA ILE A 238 -5.47 6.16 -14.64
C ILE A 238 -4.85 5.94 -13.26
N TRP A 239 -4.78 4.70 -12.78
CA TRP A 239 -4.42 4.43 -11.39
C TRP A 239 -2.91 4.54 -11.14
N ARG A 240 -2.51 5.35 -10.17
CA ARG A 240 -1.10 5.47 -9.75
C ARG A 240 -0.87 4.64 -8.49
N GLY A 241 -0.37 3.42 -8.68
CA GLY A 241 -0.21 2.48 -7.58
C GLY A 241 0.85 2.87 -6.55
N ASP A 242 0.60 2.58 -5.28
CA ASP A 242 1.49 2.92 -4.15
C ASP A 242 2.91 2.32 -4.28
N ILE A 243 3.02 1.02 -4.55
CA ILE A 243 4.30 0.34 -4.71
C ILE A 243 4.98 0.68 -6.04
N ASP A 244 4.26 1.19 -7.05
CA ASP A 244 4.93 1.81 -8.19
C ASP A 244 5.56 3.15 -7.81
N LYS A 245 4.90 3.98 -7.00
CA LYS A 245 5.50 5.23 -6.51
C LYS A 245 6.81 4.96 -5.78
N MET A 246 6.89 3.86 -5.03
CA MET A 246 8.13 3.41 -4.38
C MET A 246 9.19 2.91 -5.38
N LEU A 247 8.79 2.07 -6.33
CA LEU A 247 9.74 1.44 -7.26
C LEU A 247 10.23 2.39 -8.36
N TYR A 248 9.33 3.15 -8.98
CA TYR A 248 9.59 4.07 -10.10
C TYR A 248 8.97 5.45 -9.86
N PRO A 249 9.46 6.19 -8.85
CA PRO A 249 8.87 7.47 -8.47
C PRO A 249 8.83 8.52 -9.57
N PHE A 250 9.69 8.44 -10.59
CA PHE A 250 9.77 9.42 -11.67
C PHE A 250 8.89 9.10 -12.89
N ILE A 251 8.76 7.82 -13.28
CA ILE A 251 8.14 7.44 -14.57
C ILE A 251 6.61 7.54 -14.54
N GLY A 252 5.96 7.28 -13.40
CA GLY A 252 4.52 7.50 -13.35
C GLY A 252 3.66 6.42 -13.99
N THR A 253 4.15 5.17 -14.21
CA THR A 253 3.37 4.07 -14.81
C THR A 253 1.99 3.91 -14.15
N ARG A 254 0.94 3.96 -14.97
CA ARG A 254 -0.45 3.84 -14.52
C ARG A 254 -1.00 2.44 -14.77
N ASP A 255 -1.82 1.98 -13.85
CA ASP A 255 -2.57 0.74 -13.93
C ASP A 255 -4.02 0.98 -14.36
N TYR A 256 -4.72 -0.09 -14.74
CA TYR A 256 -6.14 -0.03 -15.05
C TYR A 256 -6.96 0.03 -13.75
N GLN A 257 -7.90 0.97 -13.73
CA GLN A 257 -9.02 1.02 -12.79
C GLN A 257 -10.31 0.74 -13.58
N TYR A 258 -11.27 0.10 -12.93
CA TYR A 258 -12.53 -0.29 -13.55
C TYR A 258 -13.66 0.52 -12.92
N ASP A 259 -13.97 1.67 -13.52
CA ASP A 259 -15.05 2.52 -13.02
C ASP A 259 -16.39 1.93 -13.43
N LEU A 260 -17.19 1.55 -12.44
CA LEU A 260 -18.58 1.15 -12.62
C LEU A 260 -19.43 2.38 -12.97
N ASN A 261 -20.21 2.29 -14.04
CA ASN A 261 -21.13 3.36 -14.42
C ASN A 261 -22.41 3.30 -13.58
N ILE A 262 -22.29 3.67 -12.30
CA ILE A 262 -23.38 3.63 -11.32
C ILE A 262 -23.75 5.04 -10.87
N SER A 263 -25.04 5.25 -10.64
CA SER A 263 -25.49 6.39 -9.84
C SER A 263 -25.22 6.06 -8.37
N PHE A 264 -24.51 6.95 -7.68
CA PHE A 264 -24.24 6.85 -6.25
C PHE A 264 -24.69 8.13 -5.56
N GLU A 265 -25.13 7.99 -4.31
CA GLU A 265 -25.20 9.14 -3.43
C GLU A 265 -23.78 9.43 -2.90
N PRO A 266 -23.38 10.69 -2.75
CA PRO A 266 -22.11 11.02 -2.12
C PRO A 266 -22.00 10.32 -0.77
N PHE A 267 -20.84 9.69 -0.52
CA PHE A 267 -20.61 9.09 0.79
C PHE A 267 -20.42 10.21 1.80
N GLU A 268 -21.34 10.33 2.77
CA GLU A 268 -21.27 11.33 3.83
C GLU A 268 -20.59 10.75 5.08
N PHE A 269 -19.49 11.39 5.51
CA PHE A 269 -18.93 11.16 6.83
C PHE A 269 -19.63 11.99 7.89
N VAL A 270 -20.17 11.31 8.89
CA VAL A 270 -20.70 11.92 10.12
C VAL A 270 -19.62 11.86 11.20
N ILE A 271 -19.16 13.03 11.63
CA ILE A 271 -18.14 13.16 12.67
C ILE A 271 -18.82 13.56 14.00
N PRO A 272 -18.49 12.92 15.13
CA PRO A 272 -19.07 13.25 16.43
C PRO A 272 -18.94 14.74 16.80
N SER A 273 -19.95 15.25 17.51
CA SER A 273 -19.92 16.61 18.07
C SER A 273 -18.70 16.80 18.98
N GLY A 274 -17.96 17.90 18.78
CA GLY A 274 -16.75 18.23 19.54
C GLY A 274 -15.44 18.09 18.76
N VAL A 275 -15.47 17.48 17.57
CA VAL A 275 -14.32 17.47 16.65
C VAL A 275 -14.28 18.77 15.84
N THR A 276 -13.20 19.53 15.98
CA THR A 276 -13.02 20.83 15.32
C THR A 276 -12.27 20.73 13.99
N ASP A 277 -11.34 19.79 13.86
CA ASP A 277 -10.52 19.58 12.66
C ASP A 277 -11.06 18.48 11.75
N ILE A 278 -12.11 18.83 11.01
CA ILE A 278 -12.75 17.92 10.05
C ILE A 278 -11.85 17.65 8.84
N ALA A 279 -11.11 18.67 8.39
CA ALA A 279 -10.24 18.54 7.22
C ALA A 279 -9.06 17.62 7.52
N GLY A 280 -8.38 17.79 8.67
CA GLY A 280 -7.28 16.93 9.06
C GLY A 280 -7.72 15.49 9.36
N GLN A 281 -8.91 15.27 9.93
CA GLN A 281 -9.45 13.91 10.08
C GLN A 281 -9.79 13.26 8.75
N LEU A 282 -10.33 14.04 7.80
CA LEU A 282 -10.61 13.55 6.46
C LEU A 282 -9.32 13.23 5.71
N GLU A 283 -8.28 14.06 5.81
CA GLU A 283 -6.95 13.78 5.25
C GLU A 283 -6.27 12.57 5.90
N THR A 284 -6.54 12.32 7.19
CA THR A 284 -6.03 11.11 7.88
C THR A 284 -6.76 9.85 7.39
N PHE A 285 -8.05 9.97 7.08
CA PHE A 285 -8.87 8.86 6.60
C PHE A 285 -8.63 8.57 5.10
N MET A 286 -8.50 9.62 4.29
CA MET A 286 -8.26 9.53 2.86
C MET A 286 -6.79 9.25 2.62
N SER A 287 -6.49 8.14 1.96
CA SER A 287 -5.19 7.94 1.36
C SER A 287 -4.97 8.98 0.25
N ASP A 288 -3.71 9.20 -0.12
CA ASP A 288 -3.29 9.82 -1.38
C ASP A 288 -3.95 9.22 -2.66
N LYS A 289 -4.75 8.16 -2.50
CA LYS A 289 -5.53 7.48 -3.54
C LYS A 289 -6.94 8.04 -3.70
N GLU A 290 -7.55 8.56 -2.63
CA GLU A 290 -8.86 9.21 -2.68
C GLU A 290 -8.76 10.74 -2.77
N GLU A 291 -7.54 11.30 -2.76
CA GLU A 291 -7.30 12.74 -2.86
C GLU A 291 -8.00 13.34 -4.10
N ASN A 292 -8.96 14.25 -3.87
CA ASN A 292 -9.86 14.87 -4.86
C ASN A 292 -10.98 13.98 -5.43
N ASP A 293 -11.31 12.85 -4.79
CA ASP A 293 -12.48 12.07 -5.15
C ASP A 293 -13.77 12.82 -4.81
N LYS A 294 -14.43 13.35 -5.85
CA LYS A 294 -15.68 14.12 -5.74
C LYS A 294 -16.85 13.31 -5.18
N ARG A 295 -16.69 12.00 -5.02
CA ARG A 295 -17.70 11.10 -4.44
C ARG A 295 -17.74 11.13 -2.92
N ILE A 296 -16.67 11.61 -2.28
CA ILE A 296 -16.56 11.71 -0.83
C ILE A 296 -16.95 13.13 -0.41
N ALA A 297 -17.98 13.25 0.43
CA ALA A 297 -18.45 14.51 0.98
C ALA A 297 -18.44 14.46 2.52
N THR A 298 -18.21 15.60 3.18
CA THR A 298 -18.28 15.69 4.64
C THR A 298 -19.46 16.55 5.07
N ARG A 299 -20.16 16.12 6.13
CA ARG A 299 -21.25 16.87 6.72
C ARG A 299 -21.12 16.88 8.25
N LYS A 300 -21.12 18.07 8.86
CA LYS A 300 -21.23 18.19 10.32
C LYS A 300 -22.63 17.77 10.77
N THR A 301 -22.73 16.96 11.81
CA THR A 301 -24.01 16.81 12.53
C THR A 301 -24.36 18.14 13.19
N SER A 302 -25.46 18.74 12.76
CA SER A 302 -26.14 19.76 13.55
C SER A 302 -26.67 19.10 14.82
N ASN A 303 -26.31 19.66 15.99
CA ASN A 303 -26.65 19.17 17.33
C ASN A 303 -27.99 18.43 17.40
N LEU A 304 -27.95 17.17 17.85
CA LEU A 304 -29.08 16.50 18.49
C LEU A 304 -29.28 17.09 19.88
#